data_AF-A0A3D2AWT1-F1
#
_entry.id   AF-A0A3D2AWT1-F1
#
_cell.length_a   1.000
_cell.length_b   1.000
_cell.length_c   1.000
_cell.angle_alpha   90.00
_cell.angle_beta   90.00
_cell.angle_gamma   90.00
#
_symmetry.space_group_name_H-M   'P 1'
#
loop_
_entity.id
_entity.type
_entity.pdbx_description
1 polymer ?
#
loop_
_entity_poly.entity_id
_entity_poly.type
_entity_poly.pdbx_seq_one_letter_code
_entity_poly.pdbx_strand_id
1 'polypeptide(L)' 'MPIGWGIISTGRHPDLKMAPAINASKGSHIAAVMSRDIGRAQAFAAKHNA' A
#
# COMPACT_ATOMS: atom_id res chain seq x y z
N MET A 1 10.97 16.14 -1.28
CA MET A 1 11.26 14.69 -1.37
C MET A 1 9.95 13.95 -1.14
N PRO A 2 9.60 12.94 -1.95
CA PRO A 2 8.38 12.16 -1.73
C PRO A 2 8.51 11.29 -0.47
N ILE A 3 7.41 11.13 0.26
CA ILE A 3 7.29 10.23 1.42
C ILE A 3 6.94 8.83 0.91
N GLY A 4 7.79 7.85 1.23
CA GLY A 4 7.53 6.43 0.98
C GLY A 4 6.84 5.77 2.19
N TRP A 5 5.68 5.17 1.97
CA TRP A 5 4.90 4.51 3.03
C TRP A 5 5.09 2.99 2.98
N GLY A 6 5.24 2.37 4.15
CA GLY A 6 5.15 0.92 4.32
C GLY A 6 3.77 0.52 4.84
N ILE A 7 3.10 -0.41 4.16
CA ILE A 7 1.85 -1.00 4.64
C ILE A 7 2.13 -2.37 5.25
N ILE A 8 1.77 -2.53 6.53
CA ILE A 8 1.84 -3.82 7.24
C ILE A 8 0.44 -4.40 7.32
N SER A 9 0.26 -5.61 6.79
CA SER A 9 -1.03 -6.29 6.58
C SER A 9 -1.85 -5.74 5.41
N THR A 10 -2.57 -6.63 4.73
CA THR A 10 -3.39 -6.35 3.54
C THR A 10 -4.88 -6.52 3.87
N GLY A 11 -5.31 -5.96 5.00
CA GLY A 11 -6.69 -6.02 5.47
C GLY A 11 -7.63 -5.07 4.72
N ARG A 12 -8.91 -5.12 5.05
CA ARG A 12 -9.96 -4.31 4.38
C ARG A 12 -9.73 -2.80 4.52
N HIS A 13 -9.29 -2.32 5.69
CA HIS A 13 -9.08 -0.89 5.89
C HIS A 13 -7.89 -0.34 5.07
N PRO A 14 -6.70 -0.99 5.08
CA PRO A 14 -5.63 -0.62 4.16
C PRO A 14 -6.05 -0.63 2.68
N ASP A 15 -6.82 -1.64 2.28
CA ASP A 15 -7.25 -1.84 0.89
C ASP A 15 -8.27 -0.79 0.40
N LEU A 16 -9.24 -0.43 1.25
CA LEU A 16 -10.34 0.46 0.85
C LEU A 16 -10.10 1.93 1.18
N LYS A 17 -9.20 2.23 2.12
CA LYS A 17 -9.03 3.59 2.67
C LYS A 17 -7.59 4.08 2.56
N MET A 18 -6.64 3.39 3.20
CA MET A 18 -5.28 3.93 3.34
C MET A 18 -4.52 3.97 2.02
N ALA A 19 -4.45 2.86 1.28
CA ALA A 19 -3.69 2.81 0.04
C ALA A 19 -4.21 3.81 -1.02
N PRO A 20 -5.53 3.92 -1.26
CA PRO A 20 -6.07 4.97 -2.12
C PRO A 20 -5.72 6.39 -1.64
N ALA A 21 -5.79 6.65 -0.34
CA ALA A 21 -5.49 7.98 0.21
C ALA A 21 -4.01 8.34 0.10
N ILE A 22 -3.11 7.38 0.33
CA ILE A 22 -1.65 7.56 0.16
C ILE A 22 -1.34 7.94 -1.28
N ASN A 23 -1.89 7.20 -2.25
CA ASN A 23 -1.65 7.46 -3.68
C ASN A 23 -2.30 8.76 -4.18
N ALA A 24 -3.41 9.20 -3.57
CA ALA A 24 -4.03 10.48 -3.89
C ALA A 24 -3.28 11.68 -3.26
N SER A 25 -2.48 11.44 -2.23
CA SER A 25 -1.73 12.48 -1.52
C SER A 25 -0.50 12.91 -2.31
N LYS A 26 -0.40 14.21 -2.61
CA LYS A 26 0.74 14.77 -3.34
C LYS A 26 2.03 14.53 -2.57
N GLY A 27 3.04 14.01 -3.28
CA GLY A 27 4.34 13.71 -2.70
C GLY A 27 4.34 12.52 -1.75
N SER A 28 3.37 11.61 -1.85
CA SER A 28 3.36 10.32 -1.17
C SER A 28 3.20 9.18 -2.17
N HIS A 29 3.74 8.02 -1.83
CA HIS A 29 3.54 6.76 -2.55
C HIS A 29 3.71 5.60 -1.57
N ILE A 30 3.16 4.44 -1.92
CA ILE A 30 3.43 3.21 -1.20
C ILE A 30 4.76 2.68 -1.73
N ALA A 31 5.72 2.44 -0.85
CA ALA A 31 7.07 1.99 -1.20
C ALA A 31 7.32 0.53 -0.80
N ALA A 32 6.49 -0.02 0.10
CA ALA A 32 6.58 -1.40 0.52
C ALA A 32 5.24 -1.93 1.06
N VAL A 33 4.99 -3.21 0.82
CA VAL A 33 3.84 -3.93 1.38
C VAL A 33 4.34 -5.21 2.05
N MET A 34 3.98 -5.39 3.31
CA MET A 34 4.27 -6.59 4.09
C MET A 34 2.98 -7.34 4.40
N SER A 35 3.00 -8.65 4.16
CA SER A 35 2.01 -9.60 4.65
C SER A 35 2.73 -10.88 5.04
N ARG A 36 2.10 -11.67 5.92
CA ARG A 36 2.55 -13.05 6.22
C ARG A 36 2.41 -13.96 4.99
N ASP A 37 1.52 -13.61 4.07
CA ASP A 37 1.31 -14.29 2.81
C ASP A 37 1.84 -13.41 1.68
N ILE A 38 2.88 -13.89 0.99
CA ILE A 38 3.55 -13.14 -0.08
C ILE A 38 2.63 -12.88 -1.28
N GLY A 39 1.74 -13.81 -1.61
CA GLY A 39 0.78 -13.65 -2.69
C GLY A 39 -0.20 -12.52 -2.39
N ARG A 40 -0.65 -12.38 -1.14
CA ARG A 40 -1.46 -11.25 -0.70
C ARG A 40 -0.70 -9.93 -0.74
N ALA A 41 0.58 -9.91 -0.36
CA ALA A 41 1.41 -8.71 -0.45
C ALA A 41 1.56 -8.26 -1.91
N GLN A 42 1.89 -9.18 -2.82
CA GLN A 42 2.04 -8.92 -4.25
C GLN A 42 0.73 -8.46 -4.90
N ALA A 43 -0.39 -9.13 -4.61
CA ALA A 43 -1.69 -8.75 -5.15
C ALA A 43 -2.13 -7.36 -4.66
N PHE A 44 -1.88 -7.05 -3.38
CA PHE A 44 -2.15 -5.72 -2.84
C PHE A 44 -1.27 -4.65 -3.49
N ALA A 45 0.03 -4.91 -3.64
CA ALA A 45 0.96 -3.98 -4.26
C ALA A 45 0.58 -3.69 -5.72
N ALA A 46 0.30 -4.73 -6.51
CA ALA A 46 -0.17 -4.59 -7.88
C ALA A 46 -1.47 -3.80 -8.00
N LYS A 47 -2.44 -4.03 -7.09
CA LYS A 47 -3.72 -3.32 -7.07
C LYS A 47 -3.56 -1.82 -6.78
N HIS A 48 -2.61 -1.46 -5.93
CA HIS A 48 -2.44 -0.10 -5.41
C HIS A 48 -1.18 0.60 -5.93
N ASN A 49 -0.55 0.13 -7.01
CA ASN A 49 0.66 0.73 -7.58
C ASN A 49 1.75 0.98 -6.53
N ALA A 50 1.99 -0.01 -5.67
CA ALA A 50 3.01 -0.01 -4.63
C ALA A 50 4.28 -0.74 -5.05
#